data_AF-A0A5S4T6L9-F1
#
_entry.id   AF-A0A5S4T6L9-F1
#
_cell.length_a   1.000
_cell.length_b   1.000
_cell.length_c   1.000
_cell.angle_alpha   90.00
_cell.angle_beta   90.00
_cell.angle_gamma   90.00
#
_symmetry.space_group_name_H-M   'P 1'
#
loop_
_entity.id
_entity.type
_entity.pdbx_description
1 polymer ?
#
loop_
_entity_poly.entity_id
_entity_poly.type
_entity_poly.pdbx_seq_one_letter_code
_entity_poly.pdbx_strand_id
1 'polypeptide(L)'
;WLRENGYSTDQSYVARALYGKYLSERAKSLLNQLPVRVVTSRVEDIHYFPQQQQWQVELEEGATPNDLPVFFDEIHLACGALPVLDPYELEGALGYHADPYPLKQFARDEFDGQTVAVIGTGLAAIDVIKWLVSDTKASIQAFSRSNVFPTVRILEGPVIDWQFFTDETLNQLLNQAEHS
;
A
#
# COMPACT_ATOMS: atom_id res chain seq x y z
N TRP A 1 -13.83 20.45 0.19
CA TRP A 1 -13.83 19.19 -0.59
C TRP A 1 -14.77 18.12 -0.04
N LEU A 2 -14.57 17.55 1.17
CA LEU A 2 -15.49 16.52 1.69
C LEU A 2 -16.95 17.01 1.76
N ARG A 3 -17.17 18.18 2.39
CA ARG A 3 -18.48 18.85 2.43
C ARG A 3 -19.03 19.14 1.04
N GLU A 4 -18.18 19.65 0.15
CA GLU A 4 -18.56 19.97 -1.25
C GLU A 4 -19.00 18.72 -2.03
N ASN A 5 -18.51 17.52 -1.65
CA ASN A 5 -18.84 16.25 -2.28
C ASN A 5 -19.84 15.41 -1.46
N GLY A 6 -20.49 15.99 -0.45
CA GLY A 6 -21.51 15.31 0.35
C GLY A 6 -21.00 14.23 1.31
N TYR A 7 -19.70 14.21 1.63
CA TYR A 7 -19.14 13.31 2.63
C TYR A 7 -19.22 13.91 4.04
N SER A 8 -19.44 13.07 5.06
CA SER A 8 -19.41 13.50 6.47
C SER A 8 -18.04 14.09 6.82
N THR A 9 -18.07 15.15 7.60
CA THR A 9 -16.88 15.83 8.14
C THR A 9 -16.69 15.59 9.64
N ASP A 10 -17.50 14.70 10.21
CA ASP A 10 -17.56 14.48 11.67
C ASP A 10 -16.50 13.47 12.12
N GLN A 11 -15.89 12.74 11.18
CA GLN A 11 -14.81 11.81 11.44
C GLN A 11 -13.46 12.55 11.47
N SER A 12 -12.67 12.28 12.50
CA SER A 12 -11.29 12.78 12.61
C SER A 12 -10.32 12.12 11.62
N TYR A 13 -10.74 11.02 10.98
CA TYR A 13 -9.95 10.29 10.00
C TYR A 13 -10.77 10.03 8.74
N VAL A 14 -10.17 10.32 7.58
CA VAL A 14 -10.82 10.21 6.27
C VAL A 14 -10.35 8.93 5.60
N ALA A 15 -11.28 8.17 5.02
CA ALA A 15 -10.93 6.96 4.28
C ALA A 15 -9.88 7.26 3.19
N ARG A 16 -8.87 6.38 3.06
CA ARG A 16 -7.76 6.54 2.10
C ARG A 16 -8.25 6.71 0.66
N ALA A 17 -9.35 6.05 0.29
CA ALA A 17 -9.99 6.21 -1.01
C ALA A 17 -10.52 7.64 -1.26
N LEU A 18 -11.13 8.28 -0.25
CA LEU A 18 -11.62 9.66 -0.35
C LEU A 18 -10.47 10.66 -0.41
N TYR A 19 -9.43 10.44 0.38
CA TYR A 19 -8.23 11.26 0.33
C TYR A 19 -7.51 11.13 -1.03
N GLY A 20 -7.42 9.92 -1.57
CA GLY A 20 -6.89 9.67 -2.92
C GLY A 20 -7.69 10.41 -4.00
N LYS A 21 -9.03 10.33 -3.94
CA LYS A 21 -9.90 11.07 -4.87
C LYS A 21 -9.69 12.59 -4.79
N TYR A 22 -9.58 13.13 -3.57
CA TYR A 22 -9.24 14.54 -3.35
C TYR A 22 -7.91 14.91 -4.02
N LEU A 23 -6.84 14.14 -3.78
CA LEU A 23 -5.52 14.41 -4.35
C LEU A 23 -5.54 14.35 -5.88
N SER A 24 -6.19 13.34 -6.47
CA SER A 24 -6.30 13.21 -7.93
C SER A 24 -7.04 14.38 -8.58
N GLU A 25 -8.15 14.82 -7.98
CA GLU A 25 -8.91 15.99 -8.48
C GLU A 25 -8.11 17.28 -8.37
N ARG A 26 -7.41 17.48 -7.24
CA ARG A 26 -6.54 18.65 -7.05
C ARG A 26 -5.35 18.65 -8.00
N ALA A 27 -4.69 17.52 -8.17
CA ALA A 27 -3.59 17.36 -9.11
C ALA A 27 -4.06 17.68 -10.53
N LYS A 28 -5.16 17.09 -10.99
CA LYS A 28 -5.73 17.36 -12.31
C LYS A 28 -6.06 18.84 -12.51
N SER A 29 -6.65 19.49 -11.50
CA SER A 29 -6.95 20.91 -11.55
C SER A 29 -5.70 21.78 -11.72
N LEU A 30 -4.63 21.45 -10.99
CA LEU A 30 -3.37 22.20 -11.05
C LEU A 30 -2.63 21.97 -12.36
N LEU A 31 -2.56 20.70 -12.82
CA LEU A 31 -1.92 20.35 -14.09
C LEU A 31 -2.56 21.07 -15.28
N ASN A 32 -3.88 21.34 -15.23
CA ASN A 32 -4.59 22.10 -16.27
C ASN A 32 -4.32 23.62 -16.22
N GLN A 33 -3.84 24.15 -15.10
CA GLN A 33 -3.63 25.60 -14.90
C GLN A 33 -2.17 26.03 -15.07
N LEU A 34 -1.25 25.09 -14.93
CA LEU A 34 0.18 25.34 -14.98
C LEU A 34 0.75 24.92 -16.34
N PRO A 35 1.82 25.58 -16.81
CA PRO A 35 2.53 25.19 -18.04
C PRO A 35 3.40 23.94 -17.77
N VAL A 36 2.75 22.84 -17.39
CA VAL A 36 3.42 21.58 -17.07
C VAL A 36 3.24 20.59 -18.19
N ARG A 37 4.29 19.81 -18.43
CA ARG A 37 4.24 18.65 -19.31
C ARG A 37 4.16 17.41 -18.45
N VAL A 38 3.15 16.57 -18.71
CA VAL A 38 2.98 15.29 -18.03
C VAL A 38 3.52 14.19 -18.93
N VAL A 39 4.46 13.41 -18.39
CA VAL A 39 4.95 12.16 -18.99
C VAL A 39 4.62 11.04 -18.02
N THR A 40 3.89 10.04 -18.48
CA THR A 40 3.42 8.91 -17.64
C THR A 40 4.31 7.67 -17.76
N SER A 41 5.39 7.77 -18.51
CA SER A 41 6.39 6.71 -18.70
C SER A 41 7.23 6.54 -17.43
N ARG A 42 7.62 5.31 -17.16
CA ARG A 42 8.52 5.00 -16.04
C ARG A 42 9.90 5.60 -16.28
N VAL A 43 10.47 6.22 -15.26
CA VAL A 43 11.88 6.65 -15.23
C VAL A 43 12.72 5.46 -14.77
N GLU A 44 13.69 5.05 -15.58
CA GLU A 44 14.61 3.96 -15.25
C GLU A 44 15.94 4.47 -14.69
N ASP A 45 16.43 5.61 -15.19
CA ASP A 45 17.70 6.16 -14.72
C ASP A 45 17.77 7.70 -14.79
N ILE A 46 18.68 8.27 -14.01
CA ILE A 46 18.94 9.70 -13.91
C ILE A 46 20.45 9.94 -13.88
N HIS A 47 20.94 10.63 -14.90
CA HIS A 47 22.37 10.88 -15.10
C HIS A 47 22.70 12.37 -14.95
N TYR A 48 23.73 12.70 -14.17
CA TYR A 48 24.24 14.07 -14.07
C TYR A 48 25.46 14.28 -14.98
N PHE A 49 25.48 15.38 -15.73
CA PHE A 49 26.57 15.79 -16.61
C PHE A 49 27.29 17.03 -16.04
N PRO A 50 28.41 16.87 -15.31
CA PRO A 50 29.03 17.96 -14.56
C PRO A 50 29.53 19.13 -15.43
N GLN A 51 29.96 18.85 -16.66
CA GLN A 51 30.48 19.87 -17.59
C GLN A 51 29.38 20.80 -18.09
N GLN A 52 28.15 20.30 -18.19
CA GLN A 52 26.98 21.04 -18.65
C GLN A 52 26.15 21.57 -17.48
N GLN A 53 26.38 21.06 -16.26
CA GLN A 53 25.58 21.29 -15.07
C GLN A 53 24.11 20.93 -15.26
N GLN A 54 23.86 19.85 -15.99
CA GLN A 54 22.52 19.40 -16.37
C GLN A 54 22.34 17.92 -16.12
N TRP A 55 21.07 17.51 -16.06
CA TRP A 55 20.62 16.16 -15.84
C TRP A 55 19.96 15.59 -17.07
N GLN A 56 20.11 14.29 -17.29
CA GLN A 56 19.36 13.53 -18.27
C GLN A 56 18.50 12.50 -17.54
N VAL A 57 17.29 12.31 -18.01
CA VAL A 57 16.37 11.28 -17.53
C VAL A 57 16.25 10.22 -18.60
N GLU A 58 16.43 8.96 -18.22
CA GLU A 58 16.17 7.80 -19.05
C GLU A 58 14.80 7.24 -18.70
N LEU A 59 13.94 7.12 -19.71
CA LEU A 59 12.62 6.52 -19.60
C LEU A 59 12.66 5.08 -20.09
N GLU A 60 11.65 4.30 -19.73
CA GLU A 60 11.46 2.95 -20.27
C GLU A 60 11.56 2.92 -21.81
N GLU A 61 12.08 1.82 -22.36
CA GLU A 61 12.43 1.72 -23.78
C GLU A 61 11.24 2.04 -24.69
N GLY A 62 11.46 2.93 -25.67
CA GLY A 62 10.43 3.34 -26.63
C GLY A 62 9.40 4.33 -26.09
N ALA A 63 9.50 4.76 -24.83
CA ALA A 63 8.54 5.67 -24.23
C ALA A 63 8.98 7.15 -24.24
N THR A 64 10.20 7.45 -24.68
CA THR A 64 10.70 8.82 -24.79
C THR A 64 9.93 9.60 -25.87
N PRO A 65 9.15 10.62 -25.50
CA PRO A 65 8.48 11.46 -26.48
C PRO A 65 9.51 12.24 -27.31
N ASN A 66 9.27 12.36 -28.62
CA ASN A 66 10.19 13.03 -29.56
C ASN A 66 10.52 14.49 -29.22
N ASP A 67 9.64 15.15 -28.48
CA ASP A 67 9.71 16.56 -28.12
C ASP A 67 10.10 16.78 -26.64
N LEU A 68 10.44 15.72 -25.89
CA LEU A 68 10.89 15.85 -24.50
C LEU A 68 12.29 16.49 -24.47
N PRO A 69 12.56 17.46 -23.58
CA PRO A 69 13.91 17.96 -23.38
C PRO A 69 14.86 16.81 -23.06
N VAL A 70 16.01 16.80 -23.75
CA VAL A 70 17.07 15.82 -23.52
C VAL A 70 17.77 16.08 -22.18
N PHE A 71 17.81 17.34 -21.74
CA PHE A 71 18.47 17.79 -20.52
C PHE A 71 17.58 18.69 -19.66
N PHE A 72 17.79 18.61 -18.35
CA PHE A 72 17.08 19.35 -17.31
C PHE A 72 18.08 20.02 -16.37
N ASP A 73 17.79 21.24 -15.91
CA ASP A 73 18.67 21.95 -14.98
C ASP A 73 18.52 21.44 -13.53
N GLU A 74 17.31 21.01 -13.17
CA GLU A 74 16.96 20.53 -11.82
C GLU A 74 16.05 19.30 -11.89
N ILE A 75 16.20 18.41 -10.91
CA ILE A 75 15.36 17.23 -10.72
C ILE A 75 14.86 17.19 -9.27
N HIS A 76 13.55 17.07 -9.10
CA HIS A 76 12.92 16.84 -7.80
C HIS A 76 12.32 15.44 -7.74
N LEU A 77 12.86 14.58 -6.88
CA LEU A 77 12.35 13.24 -6.67
C LEU A 77 11.20 13.25 -5.66
N ALA A 78 9.98 13.06 -6.15
CA ALA A 78 8.76 12.98 -5.35
C ALA A 78 8.14 11.57 -5.40
N CYS A 79 8.97 10.52 -5.33
CA CYS A 79 8.60 9.12 -5.58
C CYS A 79 7.67 8.49 -4.52
N GLY A 80 7.34 9.22 -3.45
CA GLY A 80 6.57 8.67 -2.34
C GLY A 80 7.35 7.60 -1.55
N ALA A 81 6.63 6.61 -1.02
CA ALA A 81 7.26 5.46 -0.38
C ALA A 81 7.75 4.49 -1.47
N LEU A 82 9.04 4.14 -1.42
CA LEU A 82 9.61 3.11 -2.27
C LEU A 82 8.97 1.74 -1.95
N PRO A 83 9.01 0.78 -2.90
CA PRO A 83 8.50 -0.57 -2.68
C PRO A 83 9.03 -1.17 -1.38
N VAL A 84 8.18 -1.92 -0.68
CA VAL A 84 8.58 -2.63 0.52
C VAL A 84 9.63 -3.66 0.12
N LEU A 85 10.79 -3.61 0.77
CA LEU A 85 11.81 -4.63 0.57
C LEU A 85 11.24 -5.99 0.97
N ASP A 86 11.53 -7.01 0.19
CA ASP A 86 11.22 -8.40 0.51
C ASP A 86 12.51 -9.13 0.95
N PRO A 87 13.00 -8.88 2.18
CA PRO A 87 14.26 -9.48 2.66
C PRO A 87 14.16 -10.99 2.85
N TYR A 88 12.97 -11.57 2.75
CA TYR A 88 12.71 -12.99 2.93
C TYR A 88 12.42 -13.71 1.61
N GLU A 89 12.45 -13.01 0.47
CA GLU A 89 12.21 -13.56 -0.87
C GLU A 89 10.90 -14.37 -0.94
N LEU A 90 9.86 -13.84 -0.32
CA LEU A 90 8.52 -14.45 -0.30
C LEU A 90 7.71 -14.10 -1.55
N GLU A 91 8.07 -13.05 -2.28
CA GLU A 91 7.39 -12.65 -3.50
C GLU A 91 7.42 -13.79 -4.54
N GLY A 92 6.23 -14.18 -5.02
CA GLY A 92 6.05 -15.33 -5.90
C GLY A 92 5.84 -16.67 -5.19
N ALA A 93 5.99 -16.73 -3.85
CA ALA A 93 5.58 -17.90 -3.09
C ALA A 93 4.06 -18.10 -3.15
N LEU A 94 3.63 -19.36 -3.25
CA LEU A 94 2.21 -19.70 -3.32
C LEU A 94 1.46 -19.19 -2.08
N GLY A 95 0.39 -18.42 -2.30
CA GLY A 95 -0.44 -17.86 -1.23
C GLY A 95 0.17 -16.65 -0.50
N TYR A 96 1.32 -16.14 -0.94
CA TYR A 96 1.89 -14.89 -0.42
C TYR A 96 1.44 -13.69 -1.26
N HIS A 97 0.96 -12.65 -0.58
CA HIS A 97 0.54 -11.40 -1.20
C HIS A 97 1.34 -10.23 -0.59
N ALA A 98 2.30 -9.71 -1.35
CA ALA A 98 3.17 -8.61 -0.91
C ALA A 98 2.41 -7.25 -0.86
N ASP A 99 1.65 -6.94 -1.91
CA ASP A 99 0.76 -5.78 -1.95
C ASP A 99 -0.70 -6.26 -1.92
N PRO A 100 -1.45 -5.99 -0.83
CA PRO A 100 -2.85 -6.38 -0.74
C PRO A 100 -3.79 -5.46 -1.53
N TYR A 101 -3.28 -4.44 -2.22
CA TYR A 101 -4.12 -3.50 -2.96
C TYR A 101 -4.12 -3.75 -4.47
N PRO A 102 -5.24 -3.43 -5.16
CA PRO A 102 -6.55 -3.12 -4.58
C PRO A 102 -7.25 -4.40 -4.03
N LEU A 103 -7.73 -4.36 -2.78
CA LEU A 103 -8.39 -5.49 -2.11
C LEU A 103 -9.55 -6.13 -2.91
N LYS A 104 -10.20 -5.36 -3.78
CA LYS A 104 -11.31 -5.83 -4.63
C LYS A 104 -10.87 -6.81 -5.72
N GLN A 105 -9.57 -6.95 -5.97
CA GLN A 105 -9.06 -7.91 -6.97
C GLN A 105 -9.07 -9.35 -6.46
N PHE A 106 -9.13 -9.54 -5.14
CA PHE A 106 -9.18 -10.84 -4.51
C PHE A 106 -10.54 -11.51 -4.69
N ALA A 107 -10.52 -12.76 -5.14
CA ALA A 107 -11.74 -13.56 -5.22
C ALA A 107 -12.13 -14.00 -3.81
N ARG A 108 -13.35 -13.69 -3.37
CA ARG A 108 -13.81 -14.06 -2.01
C ARG A 108 -13.67 -15.55 -1.72
N ASP A 109 -14.00 -16.38 -2.71
CA ASP A 109 -13.95 -17.84 -2.62
C ASP A 109 -12.52 -18.39 -2.42
N GLU A 110 -11.48 -17.60 -2.72
CA GLU A 110 -10.08 -17.95 -2.46
C GLU A 110 -9.79 -18.06 -0.95
N PHE A 111 -10.51 -17.28 -0.13
CA PHE A 111 -10.25 -17.15 1.31
C PHE A 111 -11.28 -17.88 2.18
N ASP A 112 -12.45 -18.23 1.63
CA ASP A 112 -13.50 -18.91 2.38
C ASP A 112 -13.04 -20.26 2.93
N GLY A 113 -13.12 -20.43 4.26
CA GLY A 113 -12.67 -21.64 4.95
C GLY A 113 -11.15 -21.78 5.09
N GLN A 114 -10.37 -20.82 4.60
CA GLN A 114 -8.92 -20.79 4.76
C GLN A 114 -8.52 -20.12 6.07
N THR A 115 -7.29 -20.38 6.51
CA THR A 115 -6.63 -19.58 7.55
C THR A 115 -5.68 -18.60 6.89
N VAL A 116 -5.87 -17.30 7.15
CA VAL A 116 -5.11 -16.21 6.54
C VAL A 116 -4.26 -15.54 7.60
N ALA A 117 -2.95 -15.55 7.39
CA ALA A 117 -2.00 -14.83 8.21
C ALA A 117 -1.78 -13.41 7.67
N VAL A 118 -2.00 -12.39 8.49
CA VAL A 118 -1.70 -10.99 8.19
C VAL A 118 -0.46 -10.58 8.97
N ILE A 119 0.63 -10.28 8.26
CA ILE A 119 1.92 -9.93 8.86
C ILE A 119 2.05 -8.40 8.97
N GLY A 120 2.16 -7.92 10.20
CA GLY A 120 2.14 -6.50 10.55
C GLY A 120 0.77 -6.03 11.04
N THR A 121 0.75 -4.86 11.67
CA THR A 121 -0.46 -4.24 12.24
C THR A 121 -0.62 -2.77 11.85
N GLY A 122 0.07 -2.34 10.80
CA GLY A 122 -0.10 -0.99 10.23
C GLY A 122 -1.49 -0.79 9.61
N LEU A 123 -1.75 0.42 9.08
CA LEU A 123 -3.04 0.74 8.45
C LEU A 123 -3.41 -0.22 7.30
N ALA A 124 -2.42 -0.69 6.52
CA ALA A 124 -2.66 -1.67 5.47
C ALA A 124 -3.19 -3.01 6.02
N ALA A 125 -2.60 -3.51 7.11
CA ALA A 125 -3.07 -4.71 7.77
C ALA A 125 -4.50 -4.53 8.31
N ILE A 126 -4.83 -3.35 8.86
CA ILE A 126 -6.20 -3.05 9.31
C ILE A 126 -7.19 -3.09 8.13
N ASP A 127 -6.85 -2.50 6.99
CA ASP A 127 -7.71 -2.52 5.81
C ASP A 127 -7.94 -3.95 5.31
N VAL A 128 -6.90 -4.79 5.27
CA VAL A 128 -6.97 -6.22 4.92
C VAL A 128 -7.88 -6.97 5.90
N ILE A 129 -7.64 -6.82 7.20
CA ILE A 129 -8.43 -7.49 8.25
C ILE A 129 -9.90 -7.08 8.14
N LYS A 130 -10.20 -5.78 7.96
CA LYS A 130 -11.56 -5.30 7.78
C LYS A 130 -12.24 -5.92 6.57
N TRP A 131 -11.53 -6.02 5.45
CA TRP A 131 -12.04 -6.64 4.24
C TRP A 131 -12.29 -8.14 4.46
N LEU A 132 -11.32 -8.90 4.99
CA LEU A 132 -11.50 -10.32 5.29
C LEU A 132 -12.71 -10.58 6.21
N VAL A 133 -12.85 -9.81 7.29
CA VAL A 133 -13.99 -9.93 8.23
C VAL A 133 -15.34 -9.60 7.56
N SER A 134 -15.36 -8.65 6.62
CA SER A 134 -16.60 -8.15 6.02
C SER A 134 -17.02 -8.93 4.77
N ASP A 135 -16.06 -9.52 4.06
CA ASP A 135 -16.24 -10.05 2.71
C ASP A 135 -15.99 -11.56 2.59
N THR A 136 -15.40 -12.23 3.59
CA THR A 136 -15.04 -13.66 3.53
C THR A 136 -15.40 -14.42 4.82
N LYS A 137 -15.22 -15.74 4.80
CA LYS A 137 -15.34 -16.65 5.95
C LYS A 137 -13.98 -17.19 6.41
N ALA A 138 -12.91 -16.44 6.17
CA ALA A 138 -11.57 -16.85 6.56
C ALA A 138 -11.39 -16.81 8.10
N SER A 139 -10.60 -17.74 8.62
CA SER A 139 -10.00 -17.59 9.95
C SER A 139 -8.80 -16.65 9.82
N ILE A 140 -8.72 -15.61 10.66
CA ILE A 140 -7.70 -14.57 10.53
C ILE A 140 -6.72 -14.66 11.69
N GLN A 141 -5.42 -14.73 11.38
CA GLN A 141 -4.33 -14.64 12.35
C GLN A 141 -3.51 -13.39 12.06
N ALA A 142 -3.41 -12.46 13.01
CA ALA A 142 -2.64 -11.24 12.85
C ALA A 142 -1.33 -11.31 13.65
N PHE A 143 -0.20 -11.09 12.97
CA PHE A 143 1.13 -11.11 13.58
C PHE A 143 1.71 -9.70 13.66
N SER A 144 2.24 -9.31 14.82
CA SER A 144 2.87 -8.01 15.00
C SER A 144 4.18 -8.13 15.76
N ARG A 145 5.20 -7.40 15.32
CA ARG A 145 6.45 -7.26 16.10
C ARG A 145 6.26 -6.47 17.39
N SER A 146 5.32 -5.51 17.40
CA SER A 146 5.11 -4.60 18.53
C SER A 146 3.85 -4.90 19.34
N ASN A 147 2.99 -5.82 18.88
CA ASN A 147 1.65 -6.06 19.42
C ASN A 147 0.77 -4.80 19.53
N VAL A 148 1.11 -3.71 18.81
CA VAL A 148 0.35 -2.46 18.81
C VAL A 148 -0.45 -2.34 17.52
N PHE A 149 -1.77 -2.33 17.62
CA PHE A 149 -2.63 -1.83 16.56
C PHE A 149 -2.74 -0.30 16.65
N PRO A 150 -2.59 0.46 15.55
CA PRO A 150 -2.97 1.85 15.51
C PRO A 150 -4.45 1.91 15.87
N THR A 151 -4.73 2.44 17.05
CA THR A 151 -6.09 2.59 17.58
C THR A 151 -6.78 3.70 16.77
N VAL A 152 -7.26 3.35 15.58
CA VAL A 152 -8.42 4.05 15.03
C VAL A 152 -9.54 3.63 15.96
N ARG A 153 -10.04 4.54 16.81
CA ARG A 153 -11.12 4.25 17.76
C ARG A 153 -12.23 3.50 17.01
N ILE A 154 -12.26 2.18 17.17
CA ILE A 154 -13.33 1.31 16.66
C ILE A 154 -14.51 1.69 17.53
N LEU A 155 -15.34 2.63 17.04
CA LEU A 155 -16.44 3.13 17.84
C LEU A 155 -17.62 2.16 17.90
N GLU A 156 -17.63 1.08 17.13
CA GLU A 156 -18.50 -0.08 17.31
C GLU A 156 -18.12 -1.14 16.26
N GLY A 157 -17.77 -2.35 16.70
CA GLY A 157 -17.42 -3.48 15.85
C GLY A 157 -17.50 -4.78 16.65
N PRO A 158 -17.61 -5.94 15.99
CA PRO A 158 -17.70 -7.22 16.68
C PRO A 158 -16.46 -7.42 17.57
N VAL A 159 -16.65 -8.07 18.72
CA VAL A 159 -15.56 -8.42 19.63
C VAL A 159 -14.67 -9.43 18.92
N ILE A 160 -13.45 -9.00 18.58
CA ILE A 160 -12.40 -9.89 18.07
C ILE A 160 -11.73 -10.50 19.30
N ASP A 161 -11.73 -11.83 19.41
CA ASP A 161 -10.97 -12.55 20.43
C ASP A 161 -9.50 -12.62 20.00
N TRP A 162 -8.62 -11.99 20.76
CA TRP A 162 -7.21 -11.82 20.38
C TRP A 162 -6.35 -12.88 21.04
N GLN A 163 -5.56 -13.58 20.23
CA GLN A 163 -4.45 -14.41 20.72
C GLN A 163 -3.14 -13.70 20.40
N PHE A 164 -2.28 -13.57 21.42
CA PHE A 164 -1.00 -12.89 21.29
C PHE A 164 0.08 -13.88 20.89
N PHE A 165 0.86 -13.55 19.86
CA PHE A 165 1.99 -14.37 19.44
C PHE A 165 3.25 -13.96 20.21
N THR A 166 3.49 -14.63 21.33
CA THR A 166 4.75 -14.52 22.09
C THR A 166 5.69 -15.65 21.69
N ASP A 167 6.98 -15.56 22.05
CA ASP A 167 7.92 -16.68 21.90
C ASP A 167 7.37 -17.96 22.56
N GLU A 168 6.61 -17.81 23.64
CA GLU A 168 5.96 -18.90 24.36
C GLU A 168 4.86 -19.55 23.51
N THR A 169 3.98 -18.75 22.88
CA THR A 169 2.92 -19.23 21.99
C THR A 169 3.46 -19.82 20.70
N LEU A 170 4.54 -19.24 20.14
CA LEU A 170 5.24 -19.78 18.97
C LEU A 170 5.82 -21.17 19.29
N ASN A 171 6.51 -21.31 20.41
CA ASN A 171 7.07 -22.60 20.83
C ASN A 171 5.97 -23.64 21.09
N GLN A 172 4.82 -23.24 21.64
CA GLN A 172 3.69 -24.14 21.83
C GLN A 172 3.12 -24.65 20.50
N LEU A 173 2.97 -23.77 19.50
CA LEU A 173 2.46 -24.14 18.17
C LEU A 173 3.43 -25.04 17.40
N LEU A 174 4.74 -24.75 17.47
CA LEU A 174 5.77 -25.59 16.86
C LEU A 174 5.79 -27.00 17.49
N ASN A 175 5.71 -27.09 18.81
CA ASN A 175 5.69 -28.38 19.52
C ASN A 175 4.43 -29.21 19.22
N GLN A 176 3.28 -28.56 18.94
CA GLN A 176 2.04 -29.23 18.55
C GLN A 176 2.09 -29.79 17.13
N ALA A 177 2.79 -29.11 16.21
CA ALA A 177 2.97 -29.55 14.84
C ALA A 177 3.91 -30.77 14.71
N GLU A 178 4.84 -30.96 15.65
CA GLU A 178 5.74 -32.12 15.68
C GLU A 178 5.09 -33.42 16.21
N HIS A 179 3.88 -33.33 16.79
CA HIS A 179 3.15 -34.46 17.38
C HIS A 179 1.83 -34.79 16.67
N SER A 180 1.60 -34.24 15.48
CA SER A 180 0.44 -34.49 14.60
C SER A 180 0.87 -35.20 13.32
#